data_AF-A0A9P9YKJ5-F1
#
_entry.id   AF-A0A9P9YKJ5-F1
#
_cell.length_a   1.000
_cell.length_b   1.000
_cell.length_c   1.000
_cell.angle_alpha   90.00
_cell.angle_beta   90.00
_cell.angle_gamma   90.00
#
_symmetry.space_group_name_H-M   'P 1'
#
loop_
_entity.id
_entity.type
_entity.pdbx_description
1 polymer ?
#
loop_
_entity_poly.entity_id
_entity_poly.type
_entity_poly.pdbx_seq_one_letter_code
_entity_poly.pdbx_strand_id
1 'polypeptide(L)'
;MVLSGAKGSMVNTMQISCLLGQIELEGKRPPLMISGKSLPSFTSFETSPKSGGFIDGRFMTGIQPQDFFFHCMAGREVSLEYL
;
A
#
# COMPACT_ATOMS: atom_id res chain seq x y z
N MET A 1 -18.92 8.53 14.13
CA MET A 1 -18.89 7.50 13.07
C MET A 1 -18.17 6.24 13.53
N VAL A 2 -16.85 6.30 13.80
CA VAL A 2 -16.11 5.12 14.29
C VAL A 2 -16.52 4.73 15.71
N LEU A 3 -16.46 5.65 16.68
CA LEU A 3 -16.85 5.38 18.08
C LEU A 3 -18.33 5.03 18.25
N SER A 4 -19.18 5.53 17.36
CA SER A 4 -20.63 5.25 17.38
C SER A 4 -20.99 3.93 16.70
N GLY A 5 -20.02 3.20 16.12
CA GLY A 5 -20.24 1.92 15.43
C GLY A 5 -20.98 2.00 14.09
N ALA A 6 -21.22 3.20 13.57
CA ALA A 6 -22.04 3.39 12.37
C ALA A 6 -21.28 3.00 11.09
N LYS A 7 -20.04 3.45 10.93
CA LYS A 7 -19.19 3.15 9.77
C LYS A 7 -17.73 3.50 10.05
N GLY A 8 -16.84 2.71 9.46
CA GLY A 8 -15.39 2.89 9.53
C GLY A 8 -14.78 2.24 10.77
N SER A 9 -13.48 1.95 10.69
CA SER A 9 -12.67 1.34 11.73
C SER A 9 -11.52 2.27 12.14
N MET A 10 -10.82 1.92 13.22
CA MET A 10 -9.59 2.61 13.61
C MET A 10 -8.51 2.57 12.51
N VAL A 11 -8.46 1.50 11.72
CA VAL A 11 -7.55 1.39 10.57
C VAL A 11 -7.88 2.45 9.53
N ASN A 12 -9.16 2.68 9.22
CA ASN A 12 -9.56 3.71 8.27
C ASN A 12 -9.14 5.10 8.76
N THR A 13 -9.33 5.40 10.05
CA THR A 13 -8.87 6.67 10.64
C THR A 13 -7.35 6.84 10.53
N MET A 14 -6.58 5.77 10.76
CA MET A 14 -5.12 5.79 10.65
C MET A 14 -4.65 6.00 9.19
N GLN A 15 -5.28 5.34 8.21
CA GLN A 15 -4.93 5.51 6.80
C GLN A 15 -5.21 6.92 6.28
N ILE A 16 -6.24 7.57 6.84
CA ILE A 16 -6.56 8.97 6.53
C ILE A 16 -5.53 9.91 7.16
N SER A 17 -5.24 9.76 8.45
CA SER A 17 -4.53 10.78 9.25
C SER A 17 -3.02 10.52 9.46
N CYS A 18 -2.59 9.26 9.46
CA CYS A 18 -1.25 8.83 9.88
C CYS A 18 -0.45 8.25 8.72
N LEU A 19 -0.76 7.03 8.29
CA LEU A 19 -0.07 6.30 7.21
C LEU A 19 -0.90 5.13 6.69
N LEU A 20 -0.66 4.72 5.44
CA LEU A 20 -1.32 3.54 4.84
C LEU A 20 -0.75 2.21 5.34
N GLY A 21 0.57 2.15 5.51
CA GLY A 21 1.26 0.98 6.06
C GLY A 21 1.79 0.03 5.00
N GLN A 22 2.02 -1.22 5.40
CA GLN A 22 2.56 -2.25 4.53
C GLN A 22 1.49 -2.70 3.54
N ILE A 23 1.80 -2.63 2.24
CA ILE A 23 1.04 -3.29 1.20
C ILE A 23 1.54 -4.72 1.05
N GLU A 24 0.60 -5.65 1.01
CA GLU A 24 0.85 -7.06 0.77
C GLU A 24 0.13 -7.48 -0.51
N LEU A 25 0.80 -8.33 -1.29
CA LEU A 25 0.26 -9.03 -2.45
C LEU A 25 0.35 -10.52 -2.16
N GLU A 26 -0.78 -11.23 -2.20
CA GLU A 26 -0.91 -12.65 -1.83
C GLU A 26 -0.31 -12.96 -0.45
N GLY A 27 -0.49 -12.04 0.52
CA GLY A 27 0.06 -12.13 1.87
C GLY A 27 1.59 -11.99 1.95
N LYS A 28 2.25 -11.50 0.91
CA LYS A 28 3.69 -11.25 0.85
C LYS A 28 3.98 -9.81 0.45
N ARG A 29 5.20 -9.34 0.71
CA ARG A 29 5.64 -8.05 0.17
C ARG A 29 5.67 -8.09 -1.36
N PRO A 30 5.47 -6.94 -2.05
CA PRO A 30 5.58 -6.87 -3.50
C PRO A 30 6.85 -7.55 -4.03
N PRO A 31 6.73 -8.48 -4.99
CA PRO A 31 7.87 -9.23 -5.48
C PRO A 31 8.80 -8.35 -6.32
N LEU A 32 10.06 -8.75 -6.38
CA LEU A 32 11.01 -8.16 -7.31
C LEU A 32 10.77 -8.71 -8.72
N MET A 33 10.80 -7.83 -9.72
CA MET A 33 10.82 -8.21 -11.11
C MET A 33 12.19 -8.79 -11.50
N ILE A 34 12.29 -9.40 -12.70
CA ILE A 34 13.55 -9.93 -13.26
C ILE A 34 14.66 -8.86 -13.32
N SER A 35 14.29 -7.57 -13.41
CA SER A 35 15.20 -6.43 -13.35
C SER A 35 15.80 -6.15 -11.96
N GLY A 36 15.41 -6.92 -10.94
CA GLY A 36 15.79 -6.71 -9.55
C GLY A 36 15.06 -5.54 -8.88
N LYS A 37 13.99 -5.02 -9.48
CA LYS A 37 13.23 -3.86 -8.99
C LYS A 37 11.79 -4.25 -8.69
N SER A 38 11.18 -3.66 -7.66
CA SER A 38 9.74 -3.79 -7.41
C SER A 38 8.91 -2.89 -8.33
N LEU A 39 9.39 -1.67 -8.61
CA LEU A 39 8.86 -0.77 -9.64
C LEU A 39 10.00 -0.14 -10.46
N PRO A 40 9.76 0.27 -11.71
CA PRO A 40 10.76 0.93 -12.55
C PRO A 40 11.35 2.21 -11.93
N SER A 41 10.58 2.87 -11.05
CA SER A 41 10.97 4.08 -10.32
C SER A 41 12.02 3.84 -9.22
N PHE A 42 12.21 2.60 -8.77
CA PHE A 42 13.21 2.25 -7.77
C PHE A 42 14.55 1.85 -8.39
N THR A 43 15.59 1.89 -7.57
CA THR A 43 16.90 1.34 -7.94
C THR A 43 16.90 -0.18 -7.89
N SER A 44 17.77 -0.83 -8.67
CA SER A 44 17.87 -2.29 -8.67
C SER A 44 18.39 -2.78 -7.31
N PHE A 45 17.71 -3.79 -6.76
CA PHE A 45 18.00 -4.41 -5.46
C PHE A 45 17.94 -3.45 -4.27
N GLU A 46 17.12 -2.41 -4.37
CA GLU A 46 16.89 -1.49 -3.27
C GLU A 46 16.18 -2.20 -2.11
N THR A 47 16.75 -2.12 -0.90
CA THR A 47 16.24 -2.76 0.32
C THR A 47 15.40 -1.83 1.20
N SER A 48 15.04 -0.64 0.68
CA SER A 48 14.24 0.32 1.42
C SER A 48 12.85 -0.24 1.73
N PRO A 49 12.22 0.14 2.86
CA PRO A 49 10.86 -0.32 3.16
C PRO A 49 9.86 0.13 2.07
N LYS A 50 10.10 1.28 1.44
CA LYS A 50 9.29 1.80 0.32
C LYS A 50 9.36 0.93 -0.92
N SER A 51 10.55 0.47 -1.31
CA SER A 51 10.68 -0.48 -2.44
C SER A 51 9.95 -1.79 -2.15
N GLY A 52 9.88 -2.19 -0.88
CA GLY A 52 9.12 -3.33 -0.39
C GLY A 52 7.63 -3.06 -0.11
N GLY A 53 7.04 -1.96 -0.58
CA GLY A 53 5.61 -1.69 -0.48
C GLY A 53 5.14 -1.06 0.83
N PHE A 54 6.03 -0.55 1.68
CA PHE A 54 5.63 0.20 2.87
C PHE A 54 5.35 1.67 2.51
N ILE A 55 4.11 2.11 2.77
CA ILE A 55 3.64 3.47 2.48
C ILE A 55 3.57 4.28 3.78
N ASP A 56 4.49 5.23 3.93
CA ASP A 56 4.51 6.22 5.02
C ASP A 56 3.56 7.41 4.77
N GLY A 57 3.03 7.54 3.55
CA GLY A 57 2.02 8.51 3.16
C GLY A 57 0.62 8.20 3.69
N ARG A 58 -0.26 9.21 3.65
CA ARG A 58 -1.64 9.18 4.17
C ARG A 58 -2.58 9.88 3.22
N PHE A 59 -3.87 9.51 3.24
CA PHE A 59 -4.83 10.11 2.30
C PHE A 59 -4.99 11.61 2.51
N MET A 60 -4.91 12.11 3.76
CA MET A 60 -5.12 13.53 4.05
C MET A 60 -4.10 14.47 3.38
N THR A 61 -2.86 14.03 3.21
CA THR A 61 -1.79 14.84 2.57
C THR A 61 -1.51 14.44 1.13
N GLY A 62 -2.20 13.43 0.62
CA GLY A 62 -1.86 12.78 -0.63
C GLY A 62 -0.72 11.76 -0.49
N ILE A 63 -0.60 10.93 -1.52
CA ILE A 63 0.30 9.77 -1.59
C ILE A 63 1.21 9.95 -2.81
N GLN A 64 2.48 9.55 -2.70
CA GLN A 64 3.40 9.60 -3.83
C GLN A 64 2.96 8.63 -4.94
N PRO A 65 3.21 8.92 -6.23
CA PRO A 65 2.73 8.08 -7.33
C PRO A 65 3.14 6.60 -7.24
N GLN A 66 4.38 6.32 -6.84
CA GLN A 66 4.89 4.96 -6.66
C GLN A 66 4.17 4.20 -5.54
N ASP A 67 3.85 4.88 -4.44
CA ASP A 67 3.14 4.31 -3.31
C ASP A 67 1.67 4.07 -3.66
N PHE A 68 1.05 5.02 -4.39
CA PHE A 68 -0.30 4.88 -4.89
C PHE A 68 -0.44 3.69 -5.85
N PHE A 69 0.58 3.44 -6.67
CA PHE A 69 0.61 2.27 -7.54
C PHE A 69 0.62 0.96 -6.75
N PHE A 70 1.44 0.84 -5.69
CA PHE A 70 1.36 -0.32 -4.77
C PHE A 70 -0.02 -0.47 -4.15
N HIS A 71 -0.60 0.63 -3.66
CA HIS A 71 -1.94 0.62 -3.07
C HIS A 71 -3.01 0.10 -4.05
N CYS A 72 -2.95 0.53 -5.32
CA CYS A 72 -3.86 0.06 -6.37
C CYS A 72 -3.66 -1.42 -6.71
N MET A 73 -2.42 -1.94 -6.67
CA MET A 73 -2.16 -3.36 -6.92
C MET A 73 -2.85 -4.25 -5.88
N ALA A 74 -2.74 -3.92 -4.59
CA ALA A 74 -3.45 -4.66 -3.54
C ALA A 74 -4.98 -4.49 -3.64
N GLY A 75 -5.45 -3.28 -3.97
CA GLY A 75 -6.88 -3.06 -4.22
C GLY A 75 -7.43 -3.90 -5.38
N ARG A 76 -6.61 -4.13 -6.42
CA ARG A 76 -6.97 -4.96 -7.57
C ARG A 76 -7.01 -6.45 -7.21
N GLU A 77 -6.07 -6.93 -6.42
CA GLU A 77 -6.04 -8.32 -5.95
C GLU A 77 -7.30 -8.68 -5.17
N VAL A 78 -7.66 -7.86 -4.18
CA VAL A 78 -8.86 -8.06 -3.38
C VAL A 78 -10.11 -8.12 -4.27
N SER A 79 -10.17 -7.29 -5.33
CA SER A 79 -11.29 -7.34 -6.28
C SER A 79 -11.37 -8.65 -7.09
N LEU A 80 -10.27 -9.37 -7.28
CA LEU A 80 -10.26 -10.65 -7.99
C LEU A 80 -10.66 -11.81 -7.08
N GLU A 81 -10.39 -11.74 -5.78
CA GLU A 81 -10.79 -12.78 -4.82
C GLU A 81 -12.31 -12.89 -4.63
N TYR A 82 -13.07 -11.87 -5.01
CA TYR A 82 -14.55 -11.85 -4.93
C TYR A 82 -15.26 -12.26 -6.24
N LEU A 83 -14.53 -12.76 -7.24
CA LEU A 83 -15.06 -13.36 -8.47
C LEU A 83 -14.86 -14.88 -8.46
#